data_AF-A0A645EIS2-F1
#
_entry.id   AF-A0A645EIS2-F1
#
_cell.length_a   1.000
_cell.length_b   1.000
_cell.length_c   1.000
_cell.angle_alpha   90.00
_cell.angle_beta   90.00
_cell.angle_gamma   90.00
#
_symmetry.space_group_name_H-M   'P 1'
#
loop_
_entity.id
_entity.type
_entity.pdbx_description
1 polymer ?
#
loop_
_entity_poly.entity_id
_entity_poly.type
_entity_poly.pdbx_seq_one_letter_code
_entity_poly.pdbx_strand_id
1 'polypeptide(L)'
;MGIEKGIFQRTQLLLGRSFIEKASEKRVIIFGIGGVGSWCAESLVRSGIGHLTIVDSDRVCITNINRQLMATAKTVGKVKTDVLRERLLEINPKADIVALQKIYSPETSESFALDSYDFIIDGIDSLSNKVHLLQTAAKTSATLFSSMGAALKMDPTRIKVAEFWKVQGCPLGAALRSRIKKSGGVSKKFMCVYSDELLENKRG
;
A
#
# COMPACT_ATOMS: atom_id res chain seq x y z
N MET A 1 -28.13 -17.54 2.26
CA MET A 1 -27.44 -16.25 2.07
C MET A 1 -26.14 -16.56 1.33
N GLY A 2 -25.92 -16.02 0.11
CA GLY A 2 -24.70 -16.32 -0.64
C GLY A 2 -23.45 -15.89 0.14
N ILE A 3 -22.32 -16.59 -0.05
CA ILE A 3 -21.05 -16.33 0.64
C ILE A 3 -20.72 -14.83 0.65
N GLU A 4 -20.96 -14.12 -0.47
CA GLU A 4 -20.74 -12.67 -0.62
C GLU A 4 -21.43 -11.78 0.41
N LYS A 5 -22.73 -11.97 0.63
CA LYS A 5 -23.47 -11.17 1.62
C LYS A 5 -23.05 -11.53 3.04
N GLY A 6 -22.56 -12.76 3.23
CA GLY A 6 -22.02 -13.23 4.50
C GLY A 6 -20.67 -12.62 4.87
N ILE A 7 -19.71 -12.60 3.93
CA ILE A 7 -18.32 -12.21 4.24
C ILE A 7 -18.18 -10.75 4.69
N PHE A 8 -19.08 -9.86 4.25
CA PHE A 8 -19.05 -8.43 4.61
C PHE A 8 -20.11 -8.02 5.63
N GLN A 9 -20.89 -8.96 6.19
CA GLN A 9 -22.00 -8.63 7.09
C GLN A 9 -21.56 -7.78 8.29
N ARG A 10 -20.42 -8.12 8.91
CA ARG A 10 -19.90 -7.38 10.08
C ARG A 10 -19.34 -6.01 9.69
N THR A 11 -18.67 -5.92 8.54
CA THR A 11 -18.22 -4.64 7.98
C THR A 11 -19.40 -3.73 7.65
N GLN A 12 -20.48 -4.28 7.09
CA GLN A 12 -21.72 -3.55 6.82
C GLN A 12 -22.39 -3.03 8.10
N LEU A 13 -22.41 -3.82 9.18
CA LEU A 13 -22.96 -3.37 10.46
C LEU A 13 -22.15 -2.20 11.05
N LEU A 14 -20.84 -2.17 10.82
CA LEU A 14 -19.96 -1.12 11.33
C LEU A 14 -20.01 0.15 10.48
N LEU A 15 -19.96 0.03 9.16
CA LEU A 15 -19.74 1.14 8.22
C LEU A 15 -20.99 1.50 7.41
N GLY A 16 -22.05 0.71 7.51
CA GLY A 16 -23.28 0.85 6.75
C GLY A 16 -23.23 0.21 5.37
N ARG A 17 -24.42 -0.02 4.81
CA ARG A 17 -24.59 -0.62 3.48
C ARG A 17 -24.07 0.26 2.36
N SER A 18 -24.30 1.57 2.44
CA SER A 18 -23.83 2.55 1.45
C SER A 18 -22.32 2.59 1.34
N PHE A 19 -21.58 2.30 2.43
CA PHE A 19 -20.13 2.16 2.38
C PHE A 19 -19.72 0.95 1.55
N ILE A 20 -20.31 -0.23 1.80
CA ILE A 20 -19.97 -1.47 1.08
C ILE A 20 -20.24 -1.32 -0.42
N GLU A 21 -21.40 -0.77 -0.79
CA GLU A 21 -21.77 -0.53 -2.18
C GLU A 21 -20.73 0.37 -2.87
N LYS A 22 -20.42 1.53 -2.27
CA LYS A 22 -19.40 2.44 -2.81
C LYS A 22 -18.02 1.80 -2.87
N ALA A 23 -17.58 1.14 -1.79
CA ALA A 23 -16.25 0.53 -1.69
C ALA A 23 -16.06 -0.55 -2.77
N SER A 24 -17.09 -1.31 -3.08
CA SER A 24 -17.03 -2.37 -4.09
C SER A 24 -16.74 -1.85 -5.50
N GLU A 25 -17.14 -0.61 -5.81
CA GLU A 25 -16.93 0.05 -7.09
C GLU A 25 -15.58 0.78 -7.18
N LYS A 26 -14.89 0.98 -6.05
CA LYS A 26 -13.64 1.75 -6.02
C LYS A 26 -12.46 0.96 -6.56
N ARG A 27 -11.68 1.63 -7.41
CA ARG A 27 -10.45 1.11 -8.00
C ARG A 27 -9.24 1.55 -7.20
N VAL A 28 -8.53 0.58 -6.62
CA VAL A 28 -7.34 0.83 -5.81
C VAL A 28 -6.11 0.25 -6.50
N ILE A 29 -5.01 0.99 -6.53
CA ILE A 29 -3.70 0.47 -6.92
C ILE A 29 -2.69 0.60 -5.77
N ILE A 30 -1.94 -0.48 -5.52
CA ILE A 30 -0.90 -0.54 -4.50
C ILE A 30 0.45 -0.83 -5.16
N PHE A 31 1.43 0.03 -4.92
CA PHE A 31 2.81 -0.16 -5.34
C PHE A 31 3.66 -0.65 -4.17
N GLY A 32 4.29 -1.81 -4.32
CA GLY A 32 5.06 -2.48 -3.28
C GLY A 32 4.17 -3.26 -2.31
N ILE A 33 4.18 -4.59 -2.40
CA ILE A 33 3.43 -5.50 -1.52
C ILE A 33 4.35 -6.17 -0.51
N GLY A 34 5.29 -5.41 0.03
CA GLY A 34 6.18 -5.85 1.11
C GLY A 34 5.47 -5.88 2.47
N GLY A 35 6.18 -5.47 3.52
CA GLY A 35 5.72 -5.56 4.91
C GLY A 35 4.54 -4.64 5.28
N VAL A 36 4.17 -3.71 4.42
CA VAL A 36 3.00 -2.83 4.63
C VAL A 36 1.94 -3.08 3.56
N GLY A 37 2.33 -3.02 2.28
CA GLY A 37 1.38 -3.15 1.17
C GLY A 37 0.63 -4.48 1.14
N SER A 38 1.26 -5.59 1.56
CA SER A 38 0.57 -6.90 1.59
C SER A 38 -0.57 -6.95 2.60
N TRP A 39 -0.36 -6.43 3.81
CA TRP A 39 -1.41 -6.32 4.83
C TRP A 39 -2.48 -5.29 4.48
N CYS A 40 -2.08 -4.21 3.80
CA CYS A 40 -3.00 -3.21 3.27
C CYS A 40 -3.94 -3.84 2.24
N ALA A 41 -3.40 -4.58 1.27
CA ALA A 41 -4.18 -5.30 0.25
C ALA A 41 -5.21 -6.24 0.89
N GLU A 42 -4.81 -7.05 1.86
CA GLU A 42 -5.74 -7.95 2.55
C GLU A 42 -6.82 -7.20 3.35
N SER A 43 -6.44 -6.13 4.05
CA SER A 43 -7.41 -5.32 4.79
C SER A 43 -8.45 -4.69 3.87
N LEU A 44 -8.05 -4.23 2.67
CA LEU A 44 -8.94 -3.64 1.68
C LEU A 44 -9.94 -4.68 1.15
N VAL A 45 -9.46 -5.86 0.74
CA VAL A 45 -10.33 -6.94 0.25
C VAL A 45 -11.30 -7.41 1.34
N ARG A 46 -10.84 -7.57 2.58
CA ARG A 46 -11.69 -7.91 3.73
C ARG A 46 -12.72 -6.82 4.06
N SER A 47 -12.46 -5.58 3.67
CA SER A 47 -13.35 -4.44 3.90
C SER A 47 -14.34 -4.19 2.75
N GLY A 48 -14.32 -5.00 1.70
CA GLY A 48 -15.27 -4.92 0.59
C GLY A 48 -14.77 -4.14 -0.64
N ILE A 49 -13.47 -3.82 -0.73
CA ILE A 49 -12.91 -3.32 -2.00
C ILE A 49 -12.99 -4.43 -3.05
N GLY A 50 -13.65 -4.12 -4.16
CA GLY A 50 -13.88 -5.05 -5.26
C GLY A 50 -12.80 -5.04 -6.32
N HIS A 51 -12.19 -3.88 -6.61
CA HIS A 51 -11.20 -3.72 -7.68
C HIS A 51 -9.82 -3.32 -7.13
N LEU A 52 -8.85 -4.23 -7.24
CA LEU A 52 -7.52 -4.05 -6.67
C LEU A 52 -6.41 -4.42 -7.67
N THR A 53 -5.54 -3.45 -7.97
CA THR A 53 -4.28 -3.70 -8.68
C THR A 53 -3.13 -3.73 -7.68
N ILE A 54 -2.32 -4.79 -7.69
CA ILE A 54 -1.09 -4.91 -6.89
C ILE A 54 0.14 -4.97 -7.80
N VAL A 55 1.14 -4.15 -7.50
CA VAL A 55 2.35 -3.98 -8.32
C VAL A 55 3.60 -4.20 -7.48
N ASP A 56 4.40 -5.20 -7.82
CA ASP A 56 5.71 -5.47 -7.19
C ASP A 56 6.52 -6.41 -8.10
N SER A 57 7.82 -6.14 -8.25
CA SER A 57 8.68 -6.91 -9.15
C SER A 57 9.21 -8.21 -8.52
N ASP A 58 9.16 -8.32 -7.20
CA ASP A 58 9.95 -9.30 -6.48
C ASP A 58 9.30 -10.67 -6.37
N ARG A 59 10.12 -11.63 -5.96
CA ARG A 59 9.71 -12.94 -5.46
C ARG A 59 9.76 -12.96 -3.94
N VAL A 60 9.02 -13.88 -3.35
CA VAL A 60 9.03 -14.12 -1.90
C VAL A 60 10.42 -14.61 -1.49
N CYS A 61 11.08 -13.87 -0.61
CA CYS A 61 12.35 -14.27 0.01
C CYS A 61 12.09 -14.85 1.40
N ILE A 62 12.95 -15.77 1.86
CA ILE A 62 12.87 -16.34 3.21
C ILE A 62 12.91 -15.25 4.30
N THR A 63 13.68 -14.17 4.09
CA THR A 63 13.78 -13.04 5.02
C THR A 63 12.51 -12.18 5.07
N ASN A 64 11.50 -12.48 4.25
CA ASN A 64 10.22 -11.78 4.23
C ASN A 64 9.19 -12.39 5.20
N ILE A 65 9.38 -13.66 5.61
CA ILE A 65 8.43 -14.43 6.42
C ILE A 65 8.03 -13.70 7.71
N ASN A 66 8.95 -12.95 8.30
CA ASN A 66 8.70 -12.25 9.56
C ASN A 66 7.70 -11.09 9.47
N ARG A 67 7.36 -10.60 8.26
CA ARG A 67 6.58 -9.35 8.12
C ARG A 67 5.70 -9.23 6.88
N GLN A 68 5.84 -10.10 5.88
CA GLN A 68 5.05 -10.02 4.64
C GLN A 68 3.99 -11.11 4.64
N LEU A 69 2.74 -10.71 4.45
CA LEU A 69 1.56 -11.58 4.58
C LEU A 69 1.64 -12.85 3.73
N MET A 70 2.09 -12.75 2.48
CA MET A 70 2.14 -13.88 1.55
C MET A 70 3.37 -14.79 1.77
N ALA A 71 4.32 -14.36 2.61
CA ALA A 71 5.59 -15.05 2.79
C ALA A 71 5.46 -16.18 3.83
N THR A 72 5.55 -17.41 3.35
CA THR A 72 5.53 -18.65 4.15
C THR A 72 6.65 -19.56 3.64
N ALA A 73 7.02 -20.58 4.41
CA ALA A 73 7.98 -21.60 3.95
C ALA A 73 7.58 -22.24 2.60
N LYS A 74 6.27 -22.34 2.31
CA LYS A 74 5.72 -22.92 1.07
C LYS A 74 5.75 -21.96 -0.12
N THR A 75 5.89 -20.66 0.10
CA THR A 75 5.77 -19.64 -0.95
C THR A 75 7.10 -19.01 -1.32
N VAL A 76 8.19 -19.32 -0.61
CA VAL A 76 9.55 -18.87 -0.97
C VAL A 76 9.86 -19.19 -2.44
N GLY A 77 10.40 -18.21 -3.16
CA GLY A 77 10.75 -18.30 -4.58
C GLY A 77 9.60 -18.01 -5.55
N LYS A 78 8.34 -18.02 -5.10
CA LYS A 78 7.19 -17.64 -5.92
C LYS A 78 7.09 -16.12 -6.09
N VAL A 79 6.43 -15.67 -7.14
CA VAL A 79 6.19 -14.24 -7.41
C VAL A 79 5.27 -13.66 -6.32
N LYS A 80 5.64 -12.51 -5.72
CA LYS A 80 4.88 -11.95 -4.60
C LYS A 80 3.44 -11.63 -4.98
N THR A 81 3.24 -11.00 -6.15
CA THR A 81 1.92 -10.54 -6.61
C THR A 81 0.99 -11.72 -6.88
N ASP A 82 1.50 -12.79 -7.48
CA ASP A 82 0.70 -13.98 -7.78
C ASP A 82 0.24 -14.69 -6.49
N VAL A 83 1.15 -14.92 -5.54
CA VAL A 83 0.81 -15.57 -4.26
C VAL A 83 -0.18 -14.72 -3.46
N LEU A 84 0.03 -13.40 -3.44
CA LEU A 84 -0.91 -12.52 -2.75
C LEU A 84 -2.27 -12.52 -3.43
N ARG A 85 -2.33 -12.47 -4.77
CA ARG A 85 -3.60 -12.56 -5.51
C ARG A 85 -4.37 -13.83 -5.21
N GLU A 86 -3.70 -14.99 -5.23
CA GLU A 86 -4.30 -16.29 -4.90
C GLU A 86 -4.96 -16.22 -3.52
N ARG A 87 -4.21 -15.77 -2.51
CA ARG A 87 -4.70 -15.59 -1.15
C ARG A 87 -5.89 -14.62 -1.04
N LEU A 88 -5.86 -13.50 -1.75
CA LEU A 88 -6.94 -12.52 -1.70
C LEU A 88 -8.23 -13.05 -2.35
N LEU A 89 -8.12 -13.88 -3.39
CA LEU A 89 -9.26 -14.54 -4.02
C LEU A 89 -9.85 -15.66 -3.15
N GLU A 90 -9.06 -16.28 -2.26
CA GLU A 90 -9.62 -17.16 -1.22
C GLU A 90 -10.52 -16.40 -0.23
N ILE A 91 -10.26 -15.10 -0.02
CA ILE A 91 -11.02 -14.24 0.89
C ILE A 91 -12.29 -13.72 0.21
N ASN A 92 -12.15 -13.16 -0.99
CA ASN A 92 -13.26 -12.70 -1.81
C ASN A 92 -13.11 -13.22 -3.24
N PRO A 93 -13.72 -14.37 -3.58
CA PRO A 93 -13.60 -14.99 -4.90
C PRO A 93 -14.11 -14.13 -6.08
N LYS A 94 -14.84 -13.05 -5.79
CA LYS A 94 -15.40 -12.14 -6.79
C LYS A 94 -14.67 -10.81 -6.87
N ALA A 95 -13.64 -10.59 -6.05
CA ALA A 95 -12.78 -9.45 -6.22
C ALA A 95 -12.07 -9.54 -7.58
N ASP A 96 -12.04 -8.43 -8.29
CA ASP A 96 -11.22 -8.24 -9.48
C ASP A 96 -9.82 -7.81 -9.05
N ILE A 97 -8.89 -8.76 -9.07
CA ILE A 97 -7.52 -8.57 -8.61
C ILE A 97 -6.55 -8.70 -9.77
N VAL A 98 -5.94 -7.58 -10.13
CA VAL A 98 -4.89 -7.49 -11.15
C VAL A 98 -3.52 -7.56 -10.46
N ALA A 99 -2.79 -8.65 -10.70
CA ALA A 99 -1.43 -8.85 -10.21
C ALA A 99 -0.42 -8.48 -11.29
N LEU A 100 0.42 -7.47 -11.04
CA LEU A 100 1.43 -7.01 -11.98
C LEU A 100 2.83 -7.24 -11.40
N GLN A 101 3.55 -8.24 -11.91
CA GLN A 101 4.96 -8.41 -11.61
C GLN A 101 5.81 -7.37 -12.34
N LYS A 102 5.76 -6.12 -11.88
CA LYS A 102 6.43 -4.97 -12.52
C LYS A 102 7.05 -4.06 -11.46
N ILE A 103 8.07 -3.33 -11.86
CA ILE A 103 8.65 -2.24 -11.07
C ILE A 103 8.01 -0.92 -11.48
N TYR A 104 7.66 -0.09 -10.50
CA TYR A 104 7.34 1.32 -10.75
C TYR A 104 8.63 2.13 -10.80
N SER A 105 8.82 2.86 -11.90
CA SER A 105 9.92 3.80 -12.11
C SER A 105 9.42 4.97 -12.99
N PRO A 106 10.21 6.03 -13.17
CA PRO A 106 9.88 7.08 -14.14
C PRO A 106 9.55 6.52 -15.52
N GLU A 107 10.33 5.53 -15.98
CA GLU A 107 10.23 4.93 -17.32
C GLU A 107 8.97 4.07 -17.49
N THR A 108 8.48 3.45 -16.42
CA THR A 108 7.28 2.57 -16.48
C THR A 108 6.00 3.26 -16.03
N SER A 109 6.10 4.47 -15.48
CA SER A 109 5.00 5.15 -14.78
C SER A 109 3.73 5.33 -15.62
N GLU A 110 3.87 5.71 -16.89
CA GLU A 110 2.74 5.94 -17.79
C GLU A 110 1.90 4.67 -18.03
N SER A 111 2.54 3.50 -18.05
CA SER A 111 1.88 2.22 -18.32
C SER A 111 0.84 1.81 -17.27
N PHE A 112 0.88 2.43 -16.08
CA PHE A 112 -0.06 2.15 -15.01
C PHE A 112 -1.35 2.97 -15.09
N ALA A 113 -1.43 3.98 -15.98
CA ALA A 113 -2.62 4.83 -16.17
C ALA A 113 -3.25 5.29 -14.84
N LEU A 114 -2.45 6.00 -14.00
CA LEU A 114 -2.80 6.32 -12.62
C LEU A 114 -4.13 7.09 -12.46
N ASP A 115 -4.53 7.87 -13.47
CA ASP A 115 -5.82 8.58 -13.48
C ASP A 115 -7.06 7.67 -13.56
N SER A 116 -6.87 6.37 -13.83
CA SER A 116 -7.96 5.38 -13.84
C SER A 116 -8.32 4.83 -12.46
N TYR A 117 -7.63 5.26 -11.39
CA TYR A 117 -7.84 4.78 -10.03
C TYR A 117 -8.43 5.85 -9.11
N ASP A 118 -9.28 5.43 -8.17
CA ASP A 118 -9.78 6.30 -7.11
C ASP A 118 -8.76 6.49 -5.98
N PHE A 119 -7.96 5.45 -5.74
CA PHE A 119 -6.97 5.41 -4.66
C PHE A 119 -5.63 4.87 -5.14
N ILE A 120 -4.56 5.57 -4.77
CA ILE A 120 -3.18 5.16 -5.00
C ILE A 120 -2.50 4.99 -3.65
N ILE A 121 -1.91 3.82 -3.41
CA ILE A 121 -1.23 3.49 -2.15
C ILE A 121 0.23 3.16 -2.45
N ASP A 122 1.12 3.90 -1.80
CA ASP A 122 2.56 3.75 -1.94
C ASP A 122 3.16 2.96 -0.75
N GLY A 123 3.67 1.78 -1.04
CA GLY A 123 4.47 0.90 -0.18
C GLY A 123 5.88 0.65 -0.74
N ILE A 124 6.37 1.50 -1.66
CA ILE A 124 7.70 1.36 -2.27
C ILE A 124 8.80 1.67 -1.25
N ASP A 125 9.90 0.93 -1.33
CA ASP A 125 11.12 1.08 -0.53
C ASP A 125 12.19 1.96 -1.20
N SER A 126 12.33 1.87 -2.53
CA SER A 126 13.25 2.70 -3.32
C SER A 126 12.88 4.18 -3.23
N LEU A 127 13.80 4.97 -2.68
CA LEU A 127 13.56 6.38 -2.42
C LEU A 127 13.37 7.21 -3.70
N SER A 128 14.05 6.90 -4.80
CA SER A 128 13.87 7.61 -6.08
C SER A 128 12.50 7.32 -6.70
N ASN A 129 12.12 6.04 -6.79
CA ASN A 129 10.85 5.62 -7.36
C ASN A 129 9.68 6.13 -6.52
N LYS A 130 9.83 6.12 -5.19
CA LYS A 130 8.85 6.68 -4.27
C LYS A 130 8.65 8.17 -4.47
N VAL A 131 9.73 8.97 -4.59
CA VAL A 131 9.61 10.40 -4.90
C VAL A 131 8.84 10.61 -6.20
N HIS A 132 9.20 9.88 -7.26
CA HIS A 132 8.53 9.97 -8.55
C HIS A 132 7.03 9.60 -8.46
N LEU A 133 6.70 8.52 -7.77
CA LEU A 133 5.31 8.09 -7.56
C LEU A 133 4.50 9.16 -6.85
N LEU A 134 5.01 9.70 -5.75
CA LEU A 134 4.29 10.70 -4.96
C LEU A 134 4.01 11.97 -5.75
N GLN A 135 4.99 12.45 -6.53
CA GLN A 135 4.81 13.62 -7.38
C GLN A 135 3.85 13.37 -8.55
N THR A 136 3.87 12.17 -9.13
CA THR A 136 3.00 11.81 -10.25
C THR A 136 1.57 11.58 -9.80
N ALA A 137 1.37 10.74 -8.77
CA ALA A 137 0.07 10.44 -8.20
C ALA A 137 -0.62 11.69 -7.64
N ALA A 138 0.12 12.65 -7.07
CA ALA A 138 -0.45 13.91 -6.58
C ALA A 138 -1.04 14.80 -7.70
N LYS A 139 -0.70 14.58 -8.97
CA LYS A 139 -1.28 15.30 -10.11
C LYS A 139 -2.63 14.72 -10.56
N THR A 140 -2.90 13.47 -10.19
CA THR A 140 -4.16 12.78 -10.53
C THR A 140 -5.30 13.24 -9.63
N SER A 141 -6.54 12.89 -10.00
CA SER A 141 -7.71 13.06 -9.14
C SER A 141 -7.72 12.09 -7.94
N ALA A 142 -6.99 10.97 -8.01
CA ALA A 142 -6.97 9.91 -7.01
C ALA A 142 -6.56 10.38 -5.61
N THR A 143 -7.11 9.75 -4.59
CA THR A 143 -6.67 9.94 -3.21
C THR A 143 -5.38 9.16 -2.98
N LEU A 144 -4.32 9.86 -2.58
CA LEU A 144 -3.00 9.28 -2.38
C LEU A 144 -2.73 9.01 -0.88
N PHE A 145 -2.25 7.80 -0.60
CA PHE A 145 -1.69 7.42 0.69
C PHE A 145 -0.26 6.89 0.50
N SER A 146 0.61 7.18 1.46
CA SER A 146 2.00 6.70 1.43
C SER A 146 2.43 6.15 2.78
N SER A 147 3.00 4.94 2.76
CA SER A 147 3.67 4.37 3.92
C SER A 147 5.07 4.97 4.06
N MET A 148 5.37 5.44 5.26
CA MET A 148 6.70 5.83 5.67
C MET A 148 7.45 4.63 6.29
N GLY A 149 8.60 4.88 6.92
CA GLY A 149 9.42 3.83 7.53
C GLY A 149 8.75 3.19 8.75
N ALA A 150 8.44 1.90 8.62
CA ALA A 150 7.93 1.03 9.69
C ALA A 150 8.99 0.05 10.24
N ALA A 151 10.20 0.03 9.65
CA ALA A 151 11.27 -0.86 10.07
C ALA A 151 11.83 -0.47 11.45
N LEU A 152 12.28 -1.48 12.20
CA LEU A 152 12.97 -1.35 13.49
C LEU A 152 12.15 -0.67 14.60
N LYS A 153 10.82 -0.74 14.51
CA LYS A 153 9.89 -0.17 15.47
C LYS A 153 9.13 -1.28 16.19
N MET A 154 8.87 -1.07 17.47
CA MET A 154 8.27 -2.08 18.34
C MET A 154 6.87 -1.70 18.83
N ASP A 155 6.54 -0.40 18.87
CA ASP A 155 5.29 0.08 19.46
C ASP A 155 4.23 0.40 18.39
N PRO A 156 3.26 -0.51 18.13
CA PRO A 156 2.21 -0.26 17.16
C PRO A 156 1.23 0.85 17.59
N THR A 157 1.16 1.20 18.89
CA THR A 157 0.28 2.28 19.38
C THR A 157 0.75 3.67 18.95
N ARG A 158 2.00 3.77 18.50
CA ARG A 158 2.61 5.00 17.99
C ARG A 158 2.44 5.20 16.48
N ILE A 159 1.72 4.30 15.81
CA ILE A 159 1.34 4.48 14.41
C ILE A 159 0.34 5.64 14.31
N LYS A 160 0.64 6.59 13.44
CA LYS A 160 -0.11 7.83 13.22
C LYS A 160 -0.32 8.05 11.74
N VAL A 161 -1.35 8.84 11.44
CA VAL A 161 -1.62 9.34 10.09
C VAL A 161 -1.51 10.86 10.12
N ALA A 162 -0.66 11.41 9.27
CA ALA A 162 -0.50 12.87 9.13
C ALA A 162 -0.31 13.24 7.66
N GLU A 163 -0.61 14.49 7.33
CA GLU A 163 -0.25 15.05 6.03
C GLU A 163 1.28 15.00 5.84
N PHE A 164 1.74 14.75 4.61
CA PHE A 164 3.15 14.49 4.27
C PHE A 164 4.17 15.47 4.89
N TRP A 165 3.89 16.78 4.86
CA TRP A 165 4.80 17.79 5.39
C TRP A 165 4.83 17.82 6.92
N LYS A 166 3.82 17.24 7.58
CA LYS A 166 3.69 17.15 9.04
C LYS A 166 4.25 15.85 9.63
N VAL A 167 4.72 14.91 8.81
CA VAL A 167 5.33 13.65 9.30
C VAL A 167 6.60 13.94 10.12
N GLN A 168 6.67 13.42 11.34
CA GLN A 168 7.80 13.62 12.28
C GLN A 168 8.44 12.28 12.68
N GLY A 169 9.64 12.31 13.26
CA GLY A 169 10.30 11.10 13.79
C GLY A 169 10.62 10.01 12.76
N CYS A 170 10.54 10.31 11.46
CA CYS A 170 10.75 9.33 10.40
C CYS A 170 11.89 9.74 9.47
N PRO A 171 13.03 9.01 9.48
CA PRO A 171 14.16 9.28 8.59
C PRO A 171 13.79 9.20 7.10
N LEU A 172 12.97 8.21 6.72
CA LEU A 172 12.46 8.11 5.34
C LEU A 172 11.62 9.33 4.96
N GLY A 173 10.72 9.76 5.84
CA GLY A 173 9.91 10.97 5.63
C GLY A 173 10.78 12.23 5.49
N ALA A 174 11.83 12.37 6.29
CA ALA A 174 12.78 13.49 6.19
C ALA A 174 13.54 13.48 4.85
N ALA A 175 14.03 12.31 4.42
CA ALA A 175 14.71 12.14 3.14
C ALA A 175 13.79 12.44 1.95
N LEU A 176 12.54 11.96 2.00
CA LEU A 176 11.50 12.25 0.99
C LEU A 176 11.22 13.74 0.89
N ARG A 177 10.98 14.42 2.02
CA ARG A 177 10.72 15.87 2.03
C ARG A 177 11.88 16.67 1.45
N SER A 178 13.12 16.31 1.79
CA SER A 178 14.31 16.96 1.25
C SER A 178 14.39 16.83 -0.27
N ARG A 179 14.16 15.61 -0.82
CA ARG A 179 14.19 15.38 -2.27
C ARG A 179 13.02 16.03 -3.00
N ILE A 180 11.80 15.88 -2.49
CA ILE A 180 10.59 16.46 -3.07
C ILE A 180 10.67 18.00 -3.07
N LYS A 181 11.21 18.62 -2.02
CA LYS A 181 11.43 20.07 -1.98
C LYS A 181 12.40 20.53 -3.07
N LYS A 182 13.45 19.75 -3.34
CA LYS A 182 14.42 20.04 -4.41
C LYS A 182 13.83 19.83 -5.82
N SER A 183 12.89 18.90 -5.99
CA SER A 183 12.26 18.59 -7.28
C SER A 183 10.93 19.33 -7.53
N GLY A 184 10.71 20.47 -6.86
CA GLY A 184 9.55 21.36 -7.13
C GLY A 184 8.30 21.10 -6.30
N GLY A 185 8.34 20.21 -5.30
CA GLY A 185 7.22 19.95 -4.39
C GLY A 185 6.20 18.95 -4.92
N VAL A 186 5.00 18.98 -4.33
CA VAL A 186 3.86 18.11 -4.70
C VAL A 186 2.65 18.99 -4.98
N SER A 187 1.88 18.66 -6.02
CA SER A 187 0.73 19.44 -6.49
C SER A 187 -0.48 19.37 -5.55
N LYS A 188 -0.60 18.27 -4.80
CA LYS A 188 -1.72 18.02 -3.89
C LYS A 188 -1.19 17.41 -2.58
N LYS A 189 -1.81 17.81 -1.46
CA LYS A 189 -1.54 17.21 -0.14
C LYS A 189 -1.99 15.75 -0.15
N PHE A 190 -1.24 14.91 0.53
CA PHE A 190 -1.59 13.50 0.71
C PHE A 190 -1.24 13.04 2.12
N MET A 191 -1.86 11.94 2.53
CA MET A 191 -1.72 11.41 3.87
C MET A 191 -0.64 10.34 3.92
N CYS A 192 0.08 10.32 5.03
CA CYS A 192 1.16 9.39 5.28
C CYS A 192 0.90 8.62 6.57
N VAL A 193 1.12 7.31 6.50
CA VAL A 193 1.16 6.44 7.68
C VAL A 193 2.61 6.35 8.14
N TYR A 194 2.86 6.69 9.40
CA TYR A 194 4.18 6.66 10.00
C TYR A 194 4.09 6.30 11.48
N SER A 195 5.21 6.06 12.13
CA SER A 195 5.27 6.06 13.59
C SER A 195 6.28 7.10 14.04
N ASP A 196 5.98 7.80 15.12
CA ASP A 196 6.87 8.80 15.72
C ASP A 196 7.88 8.18 16.71
N GLU A 197 7.90 6.85 16.83
CA GLU A 197 8.94 6.11 17.54
C GLU A 197 10.30 6.41 16.94
N LEU A 198 11.19 6.94 17.77
CA LEU A 198 12.56 7.25 17.39
C LEU A 198 13.40 6.00 17.51
N LEU A 199 14.22 5.74 16.50
CA LEU A 199 15.21 4.67 16.57
C LEU A 199 16.35 5.12 17.50
N GLU A 200 16.73 4.28 18.44
CA GLU A 200 17.95 4.50 19.20
C GLU A 200 19.15 4.49 18.24
N ASN A 201 20.00 5.51 18.34
CA ASN A 201 21.30 5.50 17.67
C ASN A 201 22.13 4.38 18.31
N LYS A 202 22.07 3.17 17.75
CA LYS A 202 23.07 2.14 18.03
C LYS A 202 24.37 2.59 17.36
N ARG A 203 25.12 3.46 18.06
CA ARG A 203 26.56 3.59 17.83
C ARG A 203 27.15 2.24 18.21
N GLY A 204 27.33 1.37 17.23
CA GLY A 204 28.26 0.25 17.32
C GLY A 204 29.67 0.76 17.19
#